data_AF-A0A1I0NEB8-F1
#
_entry.id   AF-A0A1I0NEB8-F1
#
_cell.length_a   1.000
_cell.length_b   1.000
_cell.length_c   1.000
_cell.angle_alpha   90.00
_cell.angle_beta   90.00
_cell.angle_gamma   90.00
#
_symmetry.space_group_name_H-M   'P 1'
#
loop_
_entity.id
_entity.type
_entity.pdbx_description
1 polymer ?
#
loop_
_entity_poly.entity_id
_entity_poly.type
_entity_poly.pdbx_seq_one_letter_code
_entity_poly.pdbx_strand_id
1 'polypeptide(L)' 'MANEKNRPPQTPGQDIPPEERKGPTEQRPTDASGDALDGSGEDNQRKKKEGS' A
#
# COMPACT_ATOMS: atom_id res chain seq x y z
N MET A 1 13.17 -28.54 -27.21
CA MET A 1 12.88 -27.09 -27.20
C MET A 1 11.54 -26.92 -26.48
N ALA A 2 11.50 -26.20 -25.36
CA ALA A 2 10.25 -26.00 -24.63
C ALA A 2 9.35 -25.01 -25.38
N ASN A 3 8.10 -25.39 -25.58
CA ASN A 3 7.14 -24.70 -26.44
C ASN A 3 6.62 -23.49 -25.67
N GLU A 4 7.08 -22.29 -26.03
CA GLU A 4 6.72 -21.02 -25.37
C GLU A 4 5.20 -20.77 -25.32
N LYS A 5 4.45 -21.38 -26.26
CA LYS A 5 2.98 -21.35 -26.32
C LYS A 5 2.28 -22.09 -25.16
N ASN A 6 2.99 -22.98 -24.46
CA ASN A 6 2.46 -23.70 -23.29
C ASN A 6 2.93 -23.08 -21.96
N ARG A 7 3.59 -21.91 -22.00
CA ARG A 7 4.03 -21.22 -20.80
C ARG A 7 2.79 -20.62 -20.09
N PRO A 8 2.64 -20.81 -18.77
CA PRO A 8 1.56 -20.16 -18.05
C PRO A 8 1.66 -18.63 -18.17
N PRO A 9 0.52 -17.91 -18.21
CA PRO A 9 0.49 -16.47 -18.32
C PRO A 9 1.28 -15.84 -17.18
N GLN A 10 2.09 -14.82 -17.51
CA GLN A 10 2.85 -14.10 -16.50
C GLN A 10 1.96 -13.03 -15.84
N THR A 11 1.86 -13.03 -14.51
CA THR A 11 1.19 -11.97 -13.75
C THR A 11 2.20 -10.88 -13.35
N PRO A 12 1.78 -9.61 -13.25
CA PRO A 12 2.65 -8.54 -12.76
C PRO A 12 3.29 -8.92 -11.42
N GLY A 13 4.62 -8.79 -11.33
CA GLY A 13 5.38 -9.11 -10.12
C GLY A 13 5.84 -10.57 -9.96
N GLN A 14 5.59 -11.45 -10.94
CA GLN A 14 6.09 -12.84 -10.89
C GLN A 14 7.61 -12.95 -10.92
N ASP A 15 8.26 -12.12 -11.73
CA ASP A 15 9.73 -12.08 -11.85
C ASP A 15 10.41 -11.29 -10.72
N ILE A 16 9.64 -10.58 -9.89
CA ILE A 16 10.19 -9.84 -8.75
C ILE A 16 10.58 -10.85 -7.67
N PRO A 17 11.87 -10.89 -7.25
CA PRO A 17 12.33 -11.72 -6.14
C PRO A 17 11.46 -11.48 -4.90
N PRO A 18 11.14 -12.51 -4.10
CA PRO A 18 10.30 -12.33 -2.91
C PRO A 18 10.77 -11.21 -1.97
N GLU A 19 12.08 -10.95 -1.91
CA GLU A 19 12.72 -9.90 -1.12
C GLU A 19 12.49 -8.48 -1.68
N GLU A 20 12.26 -8.36 -3.00
CA GLU A 20 11.96 -7.10 -3.69
C GLU A 20 10.46 -6.90 -3.94
N ARG A 21 9.64 -7.93 -3.67
CA ARG A 21 8.19 -7.77 -3.68
C ARG A 21 7.89 -6.80 -2.55
N LYS A 22 7.57 -5.55 -2.91
CA LYS A 22 7.01 -4.59 -1.95
C LYS A 22 5.82 -5.29 -1.30
N GLY A 23 6.01 -5.70 -0.05
CA GLY A 23 4.96 -6.33 0.73
C GLY A 23 3.76 -5.39 0.82
N PRO A 24 2.63 -5.87 1.37
CA PRO A 24 1.64 -4.93 1.85
C PRO A 24 2.36 -3.95 2.75
N THR A 25 2.31 -2.65 2.43
CA THR A 25 2.67 -1.60 3.39
C THR A 25 1.87 -1.90 4.64
N GLU A 26 2.56 -2.30 5.72
CA GLU A 26 1.89 -2.56 6.98
C GLU A 26 1.10 -1.30 7.36
N GLN A 27 -0.18 -1.49 7.67
CA GLN A 27 -0.96 -0.40 8.20
C GLN A 27 -0.30 0.01 9.53
N ARG A 28 0.00 1.30 9.66
CA ARG A 28 0.56 1.86 10.89
C ARG A 28 -0.35 1.52 12.07
N PRO A 29 0.19 1.24 13.26
CA PRO A 29 -0.62 1.02 14.46
C PRO A 29 -1.55 2.21 14.71
N THR A 30 -2.84 1.93 14.95
CA THR A 30 -3.85 2.93 15.28
C THR A 30 -4.49 2.65 16.64
N ASP A 31 -5.04 3.67 17.27
CA ASP A 31 -5.89 3.49 18.45
C ASP A 31 -7.31 3.02 18.07
N ALA A 32 -8.22 2.97 19.05
CA ALA A 32 -9.61 2.58 18.85
C ALA A 32 -10.41 3.58 17.98
N SER A 33 -9.93 4.82 17.82
CA SER A 33 -10.55 5.84 16.97
C SER A 33 -10.08 5.78 15.51
N GLY A 34 -8.98 5.06 15.25
CA GLY A 34 -8.34 4.99 13.93
C GLY A 34 -7.21 5.99 13.74
N ASP A 35 -6.84 6.73 14.79
CA ASP A 35 -5.72 7.67 14.76
C ASP A 35 -4.38 6.95 14.94
N ALA A 36 -3.34 7.40 14.22
CA ALA A 36 -2.03 6.77 14.27
C ALA A 36 -1.38 6.92 15.66
N LEU A 37 -0.91 5.81 16.23
CA LEU A 37 -0.30 5.78 17.57
C LEU A 37 1.03 6.52 17.66
N ASP A 38 1.71 6.73 16.53
CA ASP A 38 2.98 7.45 16.43
C ASP A 38 2.80 8.98 16.30
N GLY A 39 1.55 9.47 16.37
CA GLY A 39 1.22 10.89 16.22
C GLY A 39 1.38 11.42 14.79
N SER A 40 1.66 10.54 13.81
CA SER A 40 1.69 10.89 12.38
C SER A 40 0.32 10.83 11.71
N GLY A 41 -0.74 10.71 12.52
CA GLY A 41 -2.13 10.77 12.06
C GLY A 41 -2.32 12.05 11.26
N GLU A 42 -2.92 11.94 10.08
CA GLU A 42 -3.25 13.10 9.27
C GLU A 42 -4.19 13.99 10.07
N ASP A 43 -3.65 15.06 10.64
CA ASP A 43 -4.41 16.23 11.01
C ASP A 43 -4.98 16.80 9.71
N ASN A 44 -6.14 16.29 9.32
CA ASN A 44 -6.93 16.74 8.20
C ASN A 44 -7.48 18.14 8.54
N GLN A 45 -6.58 19.12 8.71
CA GLN A 45 -6.87 20.55 8.77
C GLN A 45 -7.32 21.00 7.39
N ARG A 46 -8.46 20.49 6.93
CA ARG A 46 -9.32 21.25 6.04
C ARG A 46 -9.81 22.42 6.88
N LYS A 47 -8.98 23.47 6.94
CA LYS A 47 -9.35 24.77 7.46
C LYS A 47 -10.66 25.12 6.76
N LYS A 48 -11.77 25.01 7.49
CA LYS A 48 -13.03 25.63 7.11
C LYS A 48 -12.72 27.12 6.98
N LYS A 49 -12.56 27.59 5.75
CA LYS A 49 -12.64 29.01 5.48
C LYS A 49 -14.14 29.31 5.44
N GLU A 50 -14.73 29.48 6.63
CA GLU A 50 -15.99 30.21 6.77
C GLU A 50 -15.71 31.64 6.28
N GLY A 51 -16.16 31.91 5.06
CA GLY A 51 -16.26 33.25 4.52
C GLY A 51 -17.62 33.81 4.92
N SER A 52 -17.55 34.91 5.68
CA SER A 52 -18.63 35.75 6.18
C SER A 52 -19.60 36.28 5.13
#